data_AF-A0A954D102-F1
#
_entry.id   AF-A0A954D102-F1
#
_cell.length_a   1.000
_cell.length_b   1.000
_cell.length_c   1.000
_cell.angle_alpha   90.00
_cell.angle_beta   90.00
_cell.angle_gamma   90.00
#
_symmetry.space_group_name_H-M   'P 1'
#
loop_
_entity.id
_entity.type
_entity.pdbx_description
1 polymer ?
#
loop_
_entity_poly.entity_id
_entity_poly.type
_entity_poly.pdbx_seq_one_letter_code
_entity_poly.pdbx_strand_id
1 'polypeptide(L)'
;MMFRITIAAFASLGMLAAQEPAKPAVALAFKPFDQSVFVAHVKGLGATTEQLDRFAKGVEEESAKHAVDDLLRARFSDYRDACALADKEEPRAALELTKVLENNRDPYVQAYARYQLARVFLNADDPEQAATIMADFVEKDLNRTPLDSEVIYFYGNALAKVPEREKAIRFFAAFLREFPNAPERLRSSAAQIKAELERQEGVLHDISDIMKFCERKIRKTDTGKKTQDKQKMVIDELQKIIEMLEKQENKSGGPPGGAGGINPASESKLPPGEATKGVLKKAPPKVAEKWGDLNKGDRKAIEAEINDKMSPKYKKMLKGFYKRLGKSGK
;
A
#
# COMPACT_ATOMS: atom_id res chain seq x y z
N MET A 1 12.78 19.39 78.34
CA MET A 1 12.22 20.12 77.17
C MET A 1 13.14 19.88 75.98
N MET A 2 12.79 18.94 75.11
CA MET A 2 13.58 18.57 73.92
C MET A 2 13.04 19.30 72.68
N PHE A 3 13.92 20.04 72.01
CA PHE A 3 13.69 20.62 70.69
C PHE A 3 13.69 19.53 69.62
N ARG A 4 12.64 19.47 68.79
CA ARG A 4 12.63 18.67 67.55
C ARG A 4 12.59 19.60 66.35
N ILE A 5 13.69 19.60 65.61
CA ILE A 5 13.85 20.22 64.30
C ILE A 5 13.14 19.32 63.28
N THR A 6 12.17 19.85 62.55
CA THR A 6 11.49 19.14 61.45
C THR A 6 12.13 19.55 60.14
N ILE A 7 12.79 18.60 59.48
CA ILE A 7 13.40 18.73 58.15
C ILE A 7 12.29 18.64 57.10
N ALA A 8 12.15 19.66 56.26
CA ALA A 8 11.28 19.64 55.09
C ALA A 8 11.93 18.80 53.97
N ALA A 9 11.28 17.70 53.59
CA ALA A 9 11.68 16.88 52.45
C ALA A 9 11.18 17.53 51.15
N PHE A 10 12.12 17.93 50.29
CA PHE A 10 11.85 18.29 48.90
C PHE A 10 11.53 17.00 48.12
N ALA A 11 10.27 16.82 47.74
CA ALA A 11 9.87 15.80 46.76
C ALA A 11 10.13 16.35 45.35
N SER A 12 11.07 15.72 44.66
CA SER A 12 11.36 15.93 43.24
C SER A 12 10.18 15.47 42.39
N LEU A 13 9.58 16.40 41.65
CA LEU A 13 8.51 16.14 40.70
C LEU A 13 9.11 15.50 39.43
N GLY A 14 9.17 14.16 39.41
CA GLY A 14 9.46 13.40 38.20
C GLY A 14 8.28 13.54 37.24
N MET A 15 8.50 14.23 36.12
CA MET A 15 7.55 14.34 35.03
C MET A 15 7.44 12.98 34.33
N LEU A 16 6.53 12.13 34.82
CA LEU A 16 6.18 10.88 34.18
C LEU A 16 5.39 11.25 32.91
N ALA A 17 6.06 11.24 31.76
CA ALA A 17 5.41 11.28 30.47
C ALA A 17 4.48 10.06 30.40
N ALA A 18 3.18 10.28 30.55
CA ALA A 18 2.18 9.26 30.32
C ALA A 18 2.31 8.80 28.87
N GLN A 19 2.87 7.60 28.65
CA GLN A 19 2.67 6.88 27.40
C GLN A 19 1.16 6.77 27.21
N GLU A 20 0.62 7.41 26.17
CA GLU A 20 -0.74 7.12 25.73
C GLU A 20 -0.89 5.60 25.59
N PRO A 21 -1.99 5.00 26.10
CA PRO A 21 -2.21 3.58 25.94
C PRO A 21 -2.18 3.25 24.44
N ALA A 22 -1.33 2.29 24.06
CA ALA A 22 -1.19 1.84 22.69
C ALA A 22 -2.59 1.61 22.09
N LYS A 23 -2.95 2.39 21.06
CA LYS A 23 -4.21 2.23 20.33
C LYS A 23 -4.39 0.75 19.98
N PRO A 24 -5.58 0.17 20.17
CA PRO A 24 -5.78 -1.26 20.04
C PRO A 24 -5.27 -1.75 18.68
N ALA A 25 -4.53 -2.86 18.71
CA ALA A 25 -4.10 -3.54 17.50
C ALA A 25 -5.31 -3.74 16.58
N VAL A 26 -5.11 -3.66 15.26
CA VAL A 26 -6.17 -4.04 14.32
C VAL A 26 -6.55 -5.48 14.63
N ALA A 27 -7.74 -5.68 15.18
CA ALA A 27 -8.26 -7.00 15.52
C ALA A 27 -8.80 -7.64 14.23
N LEU A 28 -7.90 -8.22 13.44
CA LEU A 28 -8.28 -9.10 12.34
C LEU A 28 -8.63 -10.45 12.96
N ALA A 29 -9.92 -10.76 13.08
CA ALA A 29 -10.37 -12.07 13.53
C ALA A 29 -10.13 -13.10 12.41
N PHE A 30 -8.89 -13.55 12.26
CA PHE A 30 -8.47 -14.40 11.16
C PHE A 30 -8.98 -15.84 11.35
N LYS A 31 -9.44 -16.43 10.25
CA LYS A 31 -9.76 -17.85 10.13
C LYS A 31 -9.13 -18.38 8.84
N PRO A 32 -8.41 -19.51 8.88
CA PRO A 32 -7.82 -20.09 7.68
C PRO A 32 -8.88 -20.39 6.61
N PHE A 33 -8.45 -20.32 5.35
CA PHE A 33 -9.26 -20.68 4.20
C PHE A 33 -9.75 -22.14 4.29
N ASP A 34 -11.06 -22.34 4.25
CA ASP A 34 -11.68 -23.65 4.22
C ASP A 34 -11.85 -24.14 2.77
N GLN A 35 -10.95 -25.02 2.35
CA GLN A 35 -10.95 -25.61 1.01
C GLN A 35 -12.22 -26.45 0.75
N SER A 36 -12.75 -27.12 1.77
CA SER A 36 -13.91 -27.99 1.63
C SER A 36 -15.18 -27.18 1.33
N VAL A 37 -15.33 -26.04 1.99
CA VAL A 37 -16.42 -25.08 1.74
C VAL A 37 -16.32 -24.52 0.33
N PHE A 38 -15.12 -24.14 -0.12
CA PHE A 38 -14.92 -23.69 -1.50
C PHE A 38 -15.26 -24.76 -2.53
N VAL A 39 -14.79 -26.01 -2.33
CA VAL A 39 -15.08 -27.13 -3.23
C VAL A 39 -16.58 -27.42 -3.30
N ALA A 40 -17.29 -27.40 -2.16
CA ALA A 40 -18.74 -27.57 -2.12
C ALA A 40 -19.45 -26.44 -2.88
N HIS A 41 -18.99 -25.20 -2.72
CA HIS A 41 -19.53 -24.04 -3.40
C HIS A 41 -19.39 -24.14 -4.93
N VAL A 42 -18.19 -24.40 -5.44
CA VAL A 42 -17.97 -24.50 -6.90
C VAL A 42 -18.62 -25.75 -7.51
N LYS A 43 -18.77 -26.84 -6.75
CA LYS A 43 -19.63 -27.98 -7.14
C LYS A 43 -21.08 -27.56 -7.33
N GLY A 44 -21.63 -26.77 -6.40
CA GLY A 44 -22.98 -26.20 -6.51
C GLY A 44 -23.16 -25.30 -7.74
N LEU A 45 -22.06 -24.73 -8.25
CA LEU A 45 -22.01 -23.93 -9.48
C LEU A 45 -21.69 -24.77 -10.74
N GLY A 46 -21.72 -26.09 -10.63
CA GLY A 46 -21.52 -27.01 -11.77
C GLY A 46 -20.06 -27.17 -12.20
N ALA A 47 -19.10 -27.07 -11.28
CA ALA A 47 -17.73 -27.50 -11.57
C ALA A 47 -17.69 -29.00 -11.92
N THR A 48 -17.00 -29.33 -13.02
CA THR A 48 -16.82 -30.70 -13.51
C THR A 48 -15.84 -31.48 -12.63
N THR A 49 -15.88 -32.81 -12.71
CA THR A 49 -14.91 -33.67 -12.01
C THR A 49 -13.47 -33.36 -12.46
N GLU A 50 -13.22 -33.17 -13.76
CA GLU A 50 -11.87 -32.85 -14.23
C GLU A 50 -11.35 -31.51 -13.68
N GLN A 51 -12.24 -30.52 -13.53
CA GLN A 51 -11.88 -29.23 -12.93
C GLN A 51 -11.51 -29.36 -11.45
N LEU A 52 -12.22 -30.22 -10.71
CA LEU A 52 -11.96 -30.45 -9.29
C LEU A 52 -10.68 -31.27 -9.07
N ASP A 53 -10.42 -32.25 -9.92
CA ASP A 53 -9.18 -33.03 -9.89
C ASP A 53 -7.98 -32.13 -10.20
N ARG A 54 -8.09 -31.25 -11.20
CA ARG A 54 -7.07 -30.24 -11.51
C ARG A 54 -6.86 -29.27 -10.36
N PHE A 55 -7.94 -28.85 -9.69
CA PHE A 55 -7.86 -28.01 -8.50
C PHE A 55 -7.09 -28.72 -7.37
N ALA A 56 -7.46 -29.95 -7.02
CA ALA A 56 -6.78 -30.72 -5.97
C ALA A 56 -5.28 -30.87 -6.27
N LYS A 57 -4.94 -31.24 -7.50
CA LYS A 57 -3.55 -31.32 -7.95
C LYS A 57 -2.81 -29.98 -7.85
N GLY A 58 -3.43 -28.87 -8.27
CA GLY A 58 -2.82 -27.54 -8.18
C GLY A 58 -2.61 -27.06 -6.74
N VAL A 59 -3.45 -27.47 -5.79
CA VAL A 59 -3.26 -27.20 -4.36
C VAL A 59 -1.99 -27.89 -3.85
N GLU A 60 -1.77 -29.15 -4.26
CA GLU A 60 -0.61 -29.95 -3.86
C GLU A 60 0.70 -29.50 -4.51
N GLU A 61 0.68 -29.20 -5.81
CA GLU A 61 1.88 -28.88 -6.59
C GLU A 61 2.34 -27.43 -6.45
N GLU A 62 1.41 -26.50 -6.23
CA GLU A 62 1.71 -25.06 -6.21
C GLU A 62 1.24 -24.41 -4.90
N SER A 63 -0.03 -24.02 -4.87
CA SER A 63 -0.65 -23.40 -3.70
C SER A 63 -2.16 -23.32 -3.91
N ALA A 64 -2.91 -23.35 -2.81
CA ALA A 64 -4.35 -23.11 -2.85
C ALA A 64 -4.72 -21.79 -3.55
N LYS A 65 -3.89 -20.77 -3.45
CA LYS A 65 -4.11 -19.47 -4.10
C LYS A 65 -4.19 -19.58 -5.63
N HIS A 66 -3.21 -20.22 -6.25
CA HIS A 66 -3.18 -20.39 -7.71
C HIS A 66 -4.27 -21.36 -8.17
N ALA A 67 -4.45 -22.47 -7.45
CA ALA A 67 -5.47 -23.45 -7.78
C ALA A 67 -6.90 -22.87 -7.76
N VAL A 68 -7.22 -22.04 -6.75
CA VAL A 68 -8.50 -21.32 -6.70
C VAL A 68 -8.60 -20.35 -7.88
N ASP A 69 -7.57 -19.55 -8.17
CA ASP A 69 -7.60 -18.60 -9.30
C ASP A 69 -7.87 -19.31 -10.63
N ASP A 70 -7.13 -20.39 -10.89
CA ASP A 70 -7.26 -21.19 -12.12
C ASP A 70 -8.66 -21.78 -12.27
N LEU A 71 -9.22 -22.34 -11.20
CA LEU A 71 -10.58 -22.88 -11.23
C LEU A 71 -11.61 -21.77 -11.49
N LEU A 72 -11.48 -20.62 -10.83
CA LEU A 72 -12.36 -19.47 -11.07
C LEU A 72 -12.24 -18.97 -12.51
N ARG A 73 -11.02 -18.85 -13.06
CA ARG A 73 -10.80 -18.48 -14.47
C ARG A 73 -11.37 -19.50 -15.46
N ALA A 74 -11.32 -20.79 -15.13
CA ALA A 74 -11.92 -21.84 -15.95
C ALA A 74 -13.46 -21.76 -15.96
N ARG A 75 -14.08 -21.33 -14.86
CA ARG A 75 -15.54 -21.27 -14.71
C ARG A 75 -16.17 -19.95 -15.14
N PHE A 76 -15.48 -18.83 -14.92
CA PHE A 76 -16.00 -17.48 -15.10
C PHE A 76 -15.18 -16.78 -16.18
N SER A 77 -15.69 -16.79 -17.42
CA SER A 77 -14.99 -16.23 -18.57
C SER A 77 -14.77 -14.73 -18.48
N ASP A 78 -15.74 -13.99 -17.93
CA ASP A 78 -15.65 -12.55 -17.70
C ASP A 78 -14.48 -12.22 -16.75
N TYR A 79 -14.37 -12.97 -15.65
CA TYR A 79 -13.25 -12.86 -14.71
C TYR A 79 -11.92 -13.24 -15.37
N ARG A 80 -11.87 -14.35 -16.09
CA ARG A 80 -10.65 -14.80 -16.81
C ARG A 80 -10.16 -13.75 -17.79
N ASP A 81 -11.04 -13.22 -18.62
CA ASP A 81 -10.68 -12.29 -19.67
C ASP A 81 -10.23 -10.94 -19.07
N ALA A 82 -10.85 -10.49 -17.97
CA ALA A 82 -10.40 -9.33 -17.20
C ALA A 82 -9.01 -9.56 -16.58
N CYS A 83 -8.75 -10.73 -16.00
CA CYS A 83 -7.44 -11.05 -15.45
C CYS A 83 -6.36 -11.20 -16.52
N ALA A 84 -6.68 -11.71 -17.70
CA ALA A 84 -5.73 -11.78 -18.81
C ALA A 84 -5.26 -10.39 -19.26
N LEU A 85 -6.11 -9.36 -19.16
CA LEU A 85 -5.71 -7.97 -19.35
C LEU A 85 -4.81 -7.48 -18.22
N ALA A 86 -5.13 -7.83 -16.97
CA ALA A 86 -4.33 -7.44 -15.81
C ALA A 86 -2.92 -8.06 -15.82
N ASP A 87 -2.80 -9.34 -16.17
CA ASP A 87 -1.53 -10.07 -16.29
C ASP A 87 -0.63 -9.43 -17.36
N LYS A 88 -1.23 -8.88 -18.41
CA LYS A 88 -0.55 -8.13 -19.48
C LYS A 88 -0.34 -6.66 -19.13
N GLU A 89 -0.75 -6.20 -17.96
CA GLU A 89 -0.69 -4.80 -17.54
C GLU A 89 -1.40 -3.84 -18.54
N GLU A 90 -2.49 -4.31 -19.15
CA GLU A 90 -3.27 -3.50 -20.08
C GLU A 90 -4.06 -2.43 -19.32
N PRO A 91 -4.09 -1.16 -19.78
CA PRO A 91 -4.83 -0.10 -19.10
C PRO A 91 -6.32 -0.40 -18.91
N ARG A 92 -6.91 -1.20 -19.82
CA ARG A 92 -8.33 -1.59 -19.76
C ARG A 92 -8.63 -2.57 -18.62
N ALA A 93 -7.63 -3.23 -18.04
CA ALA A 93 -7.82 -4.21 -16.97
C ALA A 93 -8.62 -3.66 -15.78
N ALA A 94 -8.35 -2.42 -15.37
CA ALA A 94 -9.07 -1.78 -14.26
C ALA A 94 -10.58 -1.67 -14.51
N LEU A 95 -10.98 -1.34 -15.74
CA LEU A 95 -12.39 -1.26 -16.14
C LEU A 95 -13.03 -2.64 -16.17
N GLU A 96 -12.40 -3.64 -16.80
CA GLU A 96 -13.00 -4.98 -16.91
C GLU A 96 -13.11 -5.68 -15.55
N LEU A 97 -12.10 -5.58 -14.68
CA LEU A 97 -12.18 -6.10 -13.32
C LEU A 97 -13.27 -5.41 -12.50
N THR A 98 -13.50 -4.12 -12.72
CA THR A 98 -14.61 -3.40 -12.07
C THR A 98 -15.97 -3.92 -12.54
N LYS A 99 -16.14 -4.20 -13.84
CA LYS A 99 -17.38 -4.82 -14.34
C LYS A 99 -17.64 -6.17 -13.70
N VAL A 100 -16.59 -6.99 -13.50
CA VAL A 100 -16.71 -8.26 -12.77
C VAL A 100 -17.25 -8.02 -11.36
N LEU A 101 -16.75 -7.00 -10.64
CA LEU A 101 -17.26 -6.65 -9.30
C LEU A 101 -18.72 -6.17 -9.29
N GLU A 102 -19.17 -5.51 -10.36
CA GLU A 102 -20.55 -5.01 -10.47
C GLU A 102 -21.55 -6.10 -10.89
N ASN A 103 -21.14 -6.97 -11.81
CA ASN A 103 -22.03 -7.92 -12.48
C ASN A 103 -21.97 -9.33 -11.88
N ASN A 104 -20.83 -9.74 -11.32
CA ASN A 104 -20.67 -11.05 -10.72
C ASN A 104 -20.88 -10.97 -9.20
N ARG A 105 -21.80 -11.78 -8.68
CA ARG A 105 -22.15 -11.84 -7.24
C ARG A 105 -21.50 -13.02 -6.52
N ASP A 106 -20.74 -13.84 -7.23
CA ASP A 106 -20.01 -14.93 -6.61
C ASP A 106 -18.97 -14.37 -5.60
N PRO A 107 -19.01 -14.82 -4.35
CA PRO A 107 -18.22 -14.22 -3.29
C PRO A 107 -16.71 -14.53 -3.41
N TYR A 108 -16.31 -15.59 -4.13
CA TYR A 108 -14.91 -15.91 -4.39
C TYR A 108 -14.37 -15.12 -5.59
N VAL A 109 -15.16 -15.03 -6.68
CA VAL A 109 -14.82 -14.20 -7.83
C VAL A 109 -14.68 -12.74 -7.41
N GLN A 110 -15.59 -12.21 -6.59
CA GLN A 110 -15.47 -10.83 -6.11
C GLN A 110 -14.20 -10.58 -5.30
N ALA A 111 -13.84 -11.49 -4.40
CA ALA A 111 -12.64 -11.38 -3.59
C ALA A 111 -11.37 -11.36 -4.46
N TYR A 112 -11.28 -12.29 -5.41
CA TYR A 112 -10.17 -12.36 -6.36
C TYR A 112 -10.12 -11.15 -7.31
N ALA A 113 -11.25 -10.69 -7.83
CA ALA A 113 -11.33 -9.50 -8.65
C ALA A 113 -10.92 -8.23 -7.89
N ARG A 114 -11.27 -8.09 -6.59
CA ARG A 114 -10.78 -7.00 -5.74
C ARG A 114 -9.27 -7.06 -5.57
N TYR A 115 -8.73 -8.25 -5.28
CA TYR A 115 -7.28 -8.45 -5.17
C TYR A 115 -6.55 -8.03 -6.45
N GLN A 116 -7.01 -8.52 -7.61
CA GLN A 116 -6.39 -8.20 -8.90
C GLN A 116 -6.53 -6.71 -9.25
N LEU A 117 -7.68 -6.09 -8.97
CA LEU A 117 -7.88 -4.67 -9.21
C LEU A 117 -6.94 -3.81 -8.35
N ALA A 118 -6.73 -4.19 -7.08
CA ALA A 118 -5.77 -3.51 -6.23
C ALA A 118 -4.34 -3.67 -6.74
N ARG A 119 -3.97 -4.86 -7.26
CA ARG A 119 -2.67 -5.09 -7.91
C ARG A 119 -2.47 -4.21 -9.14
N VAL A 120 -3.51 -4.04 -9.98
CA VAL A 120 -3.48 -3.11 -11.13
C VAL A 120 -3.18 -1.68 -10.67
N PHE A 121 -3.82 -1.21 -9.58
CA PHE A 121 -3.53 0.12 -9.03
C PHE A 121 -2.11 0.24 -8.47
N LEU A 122 -1.60 -0.79 -7.79
CA LEU A 122 -0.20 -0.79 -7.29
C LEU A 122 0.81 -0.75 -8.43
N ASN A 123 0.61 -1.51 -9.49
CA ASN A 123 1.48 -1.51 -10.67
C ASN A 123 1.46 -0.16 -11.41
N ALA A 124 0.33 0.56 -11.33
CA ALA A 124 0.17 1.91 -11.85
C ALA A 124 0.63 3.03 -10.87
N ASP A 125 1.36 2.68 -9.81
CA ASP A 125 1.84 3.60 -8.77
C ASP A 125 0.71 4.41 -8.10
N ASP A 126 -0.47 3.80 -7.92
CA ASP A 126 -1.67 4.42 -7.31
C ASP A 126 -2.03 3.77 -5.96
N PRO A 127 -1.17 3.91 -4.93
CA PRO A 127 -1.36 3.26 -3.64
C PRO A 127 -2.63 3.70 -2.91
N GLU A 128 -3.17 4.89 -3.19
CA GLU A 128 -4.42 5.36 -2.58
C GLU A 128 -5.63 4.52 -3.03
N GLN A 129 -5.74 4.21 -4.32
CA GLN A 129 -6.83 3.37 -4.80
C GLN A 129 -6.62 1.90 -4.43
N ALA A 130 -5.38 1.43 -4.45
CA ALA A 130 -5.05 0.10 -3.96
C ALA A 130 -5.47 -0.08 -2.49
N ALA A 131 -5.11 0.87 -1.61
CA ALA A 131 -5.51 0.87 -0.21
C ALA A 131 -7.04 0.88 -0.04
N THR A 132 -7.75 1.65 -0.87
CA THR A 132 -9.23 1.69 -0.83
C THR A 132 -9.84 0.34 -1.21
N ILE A 133 -9.36 -0.31 -2.27
CA ILE A 133 -9.88 -1.62 -2.69
C ILE A 133 -9.51 -2.73 -1.69
N MET A 134 -8.31 -2.67 -1.11
CA MET A 134 -7.90 -3.63 -0.09
C MET A 134 -8.66 -3.46 1.23
N ALA A 135 -9.03 -2.22 1.60
CA ALA A 135 -9.95 -2.00 2.71
C ALA A 135 -11.32 -2.66 2.46
N ASP A 136 -11.88 -2.50 1.25
CA ASP A 136 -13.12 -3.18 0.83
C ASP A 136 -12.98 -4.71 0.92
N PHE A 137 -11.81 -5.29 0.55
CA PHE A 137 -11.54 -6.73 0.69
C PHE A 137 -11.55 -7.15 2.16
N VAL A 138 -10.82 -6.45 3.02
CA VAL A 138 -10.75 -6.78 4.46
C VAL A 138 -12.13 -6.71 5.11
N GLU A 139 -12.97 -5.78 4.68
CA GLU A 139 -14.34 -5.64 5.18
C GLU A 139 -15.27 -6.77 4.72
N LYS A 140 -15.12 -7.25 3.48
CA LYS A 140 -16.15 -8.08 2.81
C LYS A 140 -15.75 -9.53 2.57
N ASP A 141 -14.46 -9.81 2.46
CA ASP A 141 -13.92 -11.05 1.91
C ASP A 141 -12.87 -11.73 2.80
N LEU A 142 -12.46 -11.09 3.89
CA LEU A 142 -11.51 -11.66 4.84
C LEU A 142 -11.98 -13.05 5.31
N ASN A 143 -11.04 -13.99 5.38
CA ASN A 143 -11.25 -15.40 5.76
C ASN A 143 -12.00 -16.23 4.72
N ARG A 144 -12.29 -15.69 3.54
CA ARG A 144 -12.99 -16.45 2.49
C ARG A 144 -12.02 -17.14 1.54
N THR A 145 -10.84 -16.58 1.32
CA THR A 145 -9.93 -17.02 0.25
C THR A 145 -8.52 -17.23 0.79
N PRO A 146 -7.67 -18.01 0.09
CA PRO A 146 -6.26 -18.13 0.46
C PRO A 146 -5.44 -16.84 0.23
N LEU A 147 -6.05 -15.74 -0.23
CA LEU A 147 -5.38 -14.47 -0.52
C LEU A 147 -5.12 -13.60 0.71
N ASP A 148 -5.71 -13.92 1.86
CA ASP A 148 -5.73 -13.02 3.01
C ASP A 148 -4.34 -12.52 3.42
N SER A 149 -3.36 -13.42 3.48
CA SER A 149 -1.97 -13.04 3.81
C SER A 149 -1.38 -12.03 2.82
N GLU A 150 -1.58 -12.23 1.51
CA GLU A 150 -1.08 -11.31 0.48
C GLU A 150 -1.84 -9.99 0.50
N VAL A 151 -3.17 -10.01 0.66
CA VAL A 151 -3.97 -8.79 0.75
C VAL A 151 -3.54 -7.95 1.93
N ILE A 152 -3.39 -8.54 3.12
CA ILE A 152 -2.96 -7.81 4.32
C ILE A 152 -1.55 -7.24 4.12
N TYR A 153 -0.62 -8.00 3.55
CA TYR A 153 0.73 -7.51 3.23
C TYR A 153 0.71 -6.33 2.26
N PHE A 154 0.02 -6.48 1.13
CA PHE A 154 -0.04 -5.44 0.10
C PHE A 154 -0.82 -4.22 0.59
N TYR A 155 -1.80 -4.40 1.48
CA TYR A 155 -2.52 -3.30 2.10
C TYR A 155 -1.61 -2.52 3.03
N GLY A 156 -0.82 -3.19 3.88
CA GLY A 156 0.22 -2.56 4.68
C GLY A 156 1.21 -1.77 3.81
N ASN A 157 1.63 -2.33 2.67
CA ASN A 157 2.49 -1.64 1.70
C ASN A 157 1.84 -0.41 1.06
N ALA A 158 0.55 -0.50 0.70
CA ALA A 158 -0.20 0.63 0.16
C ALA A 158 -0.33 1.74 1.20
N LEU A 159 -0.63 1.37 2.45
CA LEU A 159 -0.70 2.28 3.60
C LEU A 159 0.63 2.96 3.89
N ALA A 160 1.75 2.24 3.80
CA ALA A 160 3.09 2.80 4.00
C ALA A 160 3.48 3.84 2.94
N LYS A 161 2.85 3.79 1.76
CA LYS A 161 3.10 4.75 0.67
C LYS A 161 2.19 5.97 0.77
N VAL A 162 1.12 5.94 1.55
CA VAL A 162 0.24 7.09 1.81
C VAL A 162 0.52 7.63 3.21
N PRO A 163 0.14 8.87 3.55
CA PRO A 163 0.42 9.45 4.88
C PRO A 163 -0.49 8.84 5.97
N GLU A 164 -0.31 7.54 6.22
CA GLU A 164 -1.06 6.67 7.14
C GLU A 164 -0.09 5.70 7.86
N ARG A 165 1.09 6.20 8.24
CA ARG A 165 2.20 5.42 8.82
C ARG A 165 1.75 4.51 9.96
N GLU A 166 0.98 5.04 10.91
CA GLU A 166 0.55 4.29 12.10
C GLU A 166 -0.40 3.14 11.72
N LYS A 167 -1.23 3.33 10.69
CA LYS A 167 -2.07 2.24 10.16
C LYS A 167 -1.19 1.17 9.51
N ALA A 168 -0.18 1.56 8.72
CA ALA A 168 0.74 0.63 8.08
C ALA A 168 1.48 -0.23 9.12
N ILE A 169 2.03 0.39 10.18
CA ILE A 169 2.70 -0.32 11.30
C ILE A 169 1.76 -1.36 11.92
N ARG A 170 0.51 -0.98 12.23
CA ARG A 170 -0.46 -1.91 12.81
C ARG A 170 -0.81 -3.06 11.86
N PHE A 171 -0.95 -2.80 10.56
CA PHE A 171 -1.21 -3.84 9.57
C PHE A 171 -0.04 -4.83 9.42
N PHE A 172 1.21 -4.34 9.40
CA PHE A 172 2.37 -5.23 9.37
C PHE A 172 2.55 -6.01 10.67
N ALA A 173 2.26 -5.42 11.83
CA ALA A 173 2.27 -6.13 13.10
C ALA A 173 1.22 -7.26 13.12
N ALA A 174 0.01 -6.98 12.64
CA ALA A 174 -1.03 -8.00 12.49
C ALA A 174 -0.61 -9.08 11.48
N PHE A 175 -0.04 -8.71 10.34
CA PHE A 175 0.45 -9.66 9.33
C PHE A 175 1.46 -10.67 9.92
N LEU A 176 2.48 -10.17 10.62
CA LEU A 176 3.53 -11.00 11.21
C LEU A 176 3.01 -11.93 12.32
N ARG A 177 1.96 -11.51 13.04
CA ARG A 177 1.34 -12.30 14.11
C ARG A 177 0.37 -13.36 13.57
N GLU A 178 -0.54 -12.96 12.69
CA GLU A 178 -1.63 -13.83 12.22
C GLU A 178 -1.19 -14.77 11.09
N PHE A 179 -0.11 -14.46 10.36
CA PHE A 179 0.37 -15.25 9.23
C PHE A 179 1.84 -15.69 9.38
N PRO A 180 2.19 -16.46 10.42
CA PRO A 180 3.56 -16.92 10.64
C PRO A 180 4.09 -17.81 9.50
N ASN A 181 3.18 -18.47 8.77
CA ASN A 181 3.49 -19.36 7.66
C ASN A 181 3.40 -18.67 6.28
N ALA A 182 3.23 -17.35 6.22
CA ALA A 182 3.28 -16.62 4.95
C ALA A 182 4.67 -16.76 4.29
N PRO A 183 4.78 -16.58 2.95
CA PRO A 183 6.05 -16.67 2.24
C PRO A 183 7.12 -15.80 2.89
N GLU A 184 8.33 -16.36 3.10
CA GLU A 184 9.43 -15.71 3.82
C GLU A 184 9.69 -14.29 3.29
N ARG A 185 9.75 -14.12 1.96
CA ARG A 185 9.94 -12.80 1.33
C ARG A 185 8.97 -11.72 1.82
N LEU A 186 7.71 -12.09 2.07
CA LEU A 186 6.69 -11.14 2.53
C LEU A 186 6.89 -10.85 4.02
N ARG A 187 7.23 -11.87 4.82
CA ARG A 187 7.52 -11.71 6.25
C ARG A 187 8.77 -10.86 6.49
N SER A 188 9.89 -11.17 5.85
CA SER A 188 11.11 -10.38 6.02
C SER A 188 10.90 -8.94 5.54
N SER A 189 10.23 -8.75 4.40
CA SER A 189 9.88 -7.42 3.89
C SER A 189 8.95 -6.66 4.85
N ALA A 190 7.91 -7.29 5.38
CA ALA A 190 6.99 -6.66 6.33
C ALA A 190 7.70 -6.27 7.63
N ALA A 191 8.57 -7.12 8.16
CA ALA A 191 9.36 -6.83 9.36
C ALA A 191 10.30 -5.64 9.13
N GLN A 192 10.99 -5.60 7.99
CA GLN A 192 11.87 -4.50 7.62
C GLN A 192 11.10 -3.18 7.46
N ILE A 193 9.99 -3.18 6.72
CA ILE A 193 9.17 -1.97 6.52
C ILE A 193 8.60 -1.50 7.85
N LYS A 194 8.07 -2.41 8.68
CA LYS A 194 7.56 -2.07 10.01
C LYS A 194 8.64 -1.40 10.87
N ALA A 195 9.82 -2.01 10.98
CA ALA A 195 10.93 -1.47 11.76
C ALA A 195 11.39 -0.11 11.22
N GLU A 196 11.42 0.08 9.90
CA GLU A 196 11.74 1.37 9.29
C GLU A 196 10.71 2.44 9.67
N LEU A 197 9.42 2.13 9.55
CA LEU A 197 8.35 3.07 9.93
C LEU A 197 8.34 3.36 11.43
N GLU A 198 8.69 2.40 12.29
CA GLU A 198 8.78 2.60 13.75
C GLU A 198 9.97 3.47 14.16
N ARG A 199 11.06 3.47 13.39
CA ARG A 199 12.22 4.35 13.65
C ARG A 199 11.98 5.79 13.20
N GLN A 200 10.96 6.04 12.39
CA GLN A 200 10.66 7.38 11.90
C GLN A 200 9.93 8.18 12.98
N GLU A 201 10.71 8.91 13.77
CA GLU A 201 10.19 9.75 14.84
C GLU A 201 10.19 11.24 14.47
N GLY A 202 9.13 11.94 14.84
CA GLY A 202 9.06 13.39 14.77
C GLY A 202 8.46 13.96 13.49
N VAL A 203 8.12 15.25 13.59
CA VAL A 203 7.29 15.98 12.62
C VAL A 203 7.91 16.04 11.22
N LEU A 204 9.24 15.98 11.10
CA LEU A 204 9.92 16.03 9.80
C LEU A 204 9.64 14.80 8.93
N HIS A 205 9.46 13.61 9.51
CA HIS A 205 9.07 12.43 8.75
C HIS A 205 7.62 12.54 8.26
N ASP A 206 6.73 13.07 9.09
CA ASP A 206 5.33 13.30 8.73
C ASP A 206 5.25 14.29 7.55
N ILE A 207 6.01 15.38 7.63
CA ILE A 207 6.18 16.34 6.53
C ILE A 207 6.72 15.64 5.29
N SER A 208 7.76 14.81 5.41
CA SER A 208 8.34 14.07 4.28
C SER A 208 7.30 13.18 3.58
N ASP A 209 6.46 12.48 4.32
CA ASP A 209 5.44 11.60 3.75
C ASP A 209 4.31 12.39 3.08
N ILE A 210 3.93 13.54 3.65
CA ILE A 210 3.01 14.48 3.01
C ILE A 210 3.64 15.06 1.73
N MET A 211 4.93 15.40 1.75
CA MET A 211 5.66 15.90 0.57
C MET A 211 5.73 14.83 -0.53
N LYS A 212 6.07 13.58 -0.22
CA LYS A 212 6.03 12.47 -1.19
C LYS A 212 4.63 12.28 -1.76
N PHE A 213 3.60 12.41 -0.93
CA PHE A 213 2.21 12.42 -1.40
C PHE A 213 1.98 13.55 -2.41
N CYS A 214 2.34 14.79 -2.07
CA CYS A 214 2.21 15.94 -2.96
C CYS A 214 3.00 15.74 -4.26
N GLU A 215 4.24 15.27 -4.20
CA GLU A 215 5.08 14.97 -5.36
C GLU A 215 4.40 13.98 -6.30
N ARG A 216 3.87 12.85 -5.78
CA ARG A 216 3.12 11.88 -6.59
C ARG A 216 1.89 12.50 -7.21
N LYS A 217 1.16 13.38 -6.50
CA LYS A 217 0.00 14.08 -7.06
C LYS A 217 0.41 15.05 -8.16
N ILE A 218 1.47 15.83 -7.96
CA ILE A 218 1.98 16.82 -8.93
C ILE A 218 2.53 16.14 -10.17
N ARG A 219 3.28 15.03 -10.04
CA ARG A 219 3.73 14.20 -11.17
C ARG A 219 2.54 13.73 -12.02
N LYS A 220 1.39 13.51 -11.39
CA LYS A 220 0.12 13.16 -12.03
C LYS A 220 -0.74 14.40 -12.32
N THR A 221 -0.14 15.60 -12.35
CA THR A 221 -0.75 16.93 -12.52
C THR A 221 -2.06 17.12 -11.73
N ASP A 222 -2.18 16.49 -10.58
CA ASP A 222 -3.31 16.60 -9.65
C ASP A 222 -2.99 17.70 -8.62
N THR A 223 -3.20 18.95 -9.03
CA THR A 223 -2.91 20.16 -8.25
C THR A 223 -4.17 20.77 -7.64
N GLY A 224 -5.22 19.96 -7.43
CA GLY A 224 -6.48 20.43 -6.87
C GLY A 224 -6.38 20.81 -5.38
N LYS A 225 -7.52 21.25 -4.82
CA LYS A 225 -7.61 21.75 -3.43
C LYS A 225 -6.99 20.81 -2.39
N LYS A 226 -7.24 19.49 -2.48
CA LYS A 226 -6.65 18.51 -1.56
C LYS A 226 -5.12 18.51 -1.57
N THR A 227 -4.50 18.64 -2.74
CA THR A 227 -3.04 18.73 -2.87
C THR A 227 -2.54 20.06 -2.30
N GLN A 228 -3.21 21.17 -2.65
CA GLN A 228 -2.87 22.50 -2.14
C GLN A 228 -2.99 22.60 -0.61
N ASP A 229 -4.05 22.04 -0.02
CA ASP A 229 -4.26 21.99 1.43
C ASP A 229 -3.11 21.23 2.12
N LYS A 230 -2.65 20.13 1.50
CA LYS A 230 -1.51 19.36 2.00
C LYS A 230 -0.17 20.09 1.85
N GLN A 231 0.03 20.82 0.75
CA GLN A 231 1.19 21.70 0.59
C GLN A 231 1.19 22.83 1.62
N LYS A 232 0.03 23.45 1.87
CA LYS A 232 -0.14 24.48 2.89
C LYS A 232 0.15 23.92 4.29
N MET A 233 -0.35 22.73 4.60
CA MET A 233 -0.05 22.03 5.86
C MET A 233 1.46 21.85 6.05
N VAL A 234 2.19 21.42 5.01
CA VAL A 234 3.66 21.32 5.06
C VAL A 234 4.31 22.67 5.34
N ILE A 235 3.89 23.74 4.65
CA ILE A 235 4.43 25.09 4.88
C ILE A 235 4.17 25.54 6.32
N ASP A 236 2.92 25.37 6.80
CA ASP A 236 2.51 25.77 8.15
C ASP A 236 3.29 24.99 9.23
N GLU A 237 3.55 23.69 9.02
CA GLU A 237 4.33 22.86 9.95
C GLU A 237 5.83 23.19 9.93
N LEU A 238 6.42 23.41 8.75
CA LEU A 238 7.81 23.86 8.63
C LEU A 238 8.01 25.22 9.30
N GLN A 239 7.07 26.15 9.13
CA GLN A 239 7.12 27.47 9.77
C GLN A 239 7.12 27.35 11.30
N LYS A 240 6.28 26.47 11.86
CA LYS A 240 6.28 26.20 13.32
C LYS A 240 7.60 25.63 13.81
N ILE A 241 8.21 24.73 13.04
CA ILE A 241 9.52 24.15 13.38
C ILE A 241 10.60 25.24 13.37
N ILE A 242 10.62 26.10 12.36
CA ILE A 242 11.54 27.23 12.27
C ILE A 242 11.39 28.14 13.50
N GLU A 243 10.16 28.56 13.82
CA GLU A 243 9.90 29.41 14.98
C GLU A 243 10.30 28.75 16.31
N MET A 244 10.12 27.43 16.45
CA MET A 244 10.57 26.69 17.63
C MET A 244 12.08 26.68 17.76
N LEU A 245 12.80 26.45 16.66
CA LEU A 245 14.26 26.43 16.63
C LEU A 245 14.86 27.83 16.89
N GLU A 246 14.32 28.88 16.28
CA GLU A 246 14.73 30.27 16.53
C GLU A 246 14.56 30.67 18.01
N LYS A 247 13.45 30.25 18.64
CA LYS A 247 13.21 30.47 20.08
C LYS A 247 14.18 29.69 20.96
N GLN A 248 14.61 28.51 20.54
CA GLN A 248 15.57 27.69 21.26
C GLN A 248 16.98 28.29 21.16
N GLU A 249 17.36 28.79 19.99
CA GLU A 249 18.63 29.48 19.75
C GLU A 249 18.73 30.77 20.57
N ASN A 250 17.68 31.59 20.58
CA ASN A 250 17.62 32.83 21.39
C ASN A 250 17.68 32.59 22.91
N LYS A 251 17.44 31.37 23.39
CA LYS A 251 17.54 31.00 24.82
C LYS A 251 18.87 30.34 25.19
N SER A 252 19.73 30.07 24.22
CA SER A 252 20.99 29.33 24.39
C SER A 252 22.19 30.26 24.20
N GLY A 253 22.23 31.38 24.94
CA GLY A 253 23.40 32.26 25.01
C GLY A 253 24.47 31.70 25.94
N GLY A 254 25.32 30.80 25.44
CA GLY A 254 26.50 30.28 26.15
C GLY A 254 27.74 30.25 25.23
N PRO A 255 28.97 30.38 25.76
CA PRO A 255 30.17 30.63 24.97
C PRO A 255 30.53 29.46 24.05
N PRO A 256 31.21 29.71 22.91
CA PRO A 256 31.57 28.66 21.95
C PRO A 256 32.66 27.75 22.53
N GLY A 257 32.26 26.58 23.04
CA GLY A 257 33.15 25.53 23.50
C GLY A 257 33.42 24.54 22.37
N GLY A 258 34.68 24.44 21.94
CA GLY A 258 35.10 23.62 20.80
C GLY A 258 34.97 22.10 21.03
N ALA A 259 34.70 21.39 19.94
CA ALA A 259 34.92 19.95 19.82
C ALA A 259 35.24 19.58 18.36
N GLY A 260 36.43 19.00 18.22
CA GLY A 260 37.00 18.21 17.11
C GLY A 260 36.22 18.11 15.79
N GLY A 261 36.76 18.76 14.77
CA GLY A 261 36.45 18.44 13.38
C GLY A 261 36.99 17.05 13.01
N ILE A 262 36.09 16.16 12.60
CA ILE A 262 36.44 14.98 11.81
C ILE A 262 36.44 15.46 10.36
N ASN A 263 37.62 15.76 9.81
CA ASN A 263 37.74 16.05 8.39
C ASN A 263 37.35 14.79 7.59
N PRO A 264 36.38 14.85 6.66
CA PRO A 264 36.16 13.81 5.67
C PRO A 264 37.41 13.66 4.80
N ALA A 265 37.70 12.45 4.34
CA ALA A 265 38.84 12.19 3.45
C ALA A 265 38.79 13.12 2.22
N SER A 266 39.92 13.75 1.89
CA SER A 266 40.02 14.77 0.85
C SER A 266 39.76 14.26 -0.57
N GLU A 267 39.76 12.94 -0.79
CA GLU A 267 39.53 12.34 -2.12
C GLU A 267 38.77 11.01 -2.01
N SER A 268 37.59 10.94 -2.63
CA SER A 268 36.88 9.69 -2.87
C SER A 268 37.39 9.10 -4.20
N LYS A 269 38.37 8.19 -4.14
CA LYS A 269 38.84 7.46 -5.33
C LYS A 269 38.08 6.16 -5.47
N LEU A 270 37.32 6.03 -6.56
CA LEU A 270 36.78 4.75 -7.01
C LEU A 270 37.96 3.80 -7.34
N PRO A 271 37.85 2.49 -7.03
CA PRO A 271 38.82 1.50 -7.47
C PRO A 271 38.97 1.54 -9.00
N PRO A 272 40.19 1.44 -9.56
CA PRO A 272 40.37 1.34 -11.00
C PRO A 272 39.79 0.01 -11.49
N GLY A 273 38.79 0.10 -12.37
CA GLY A 273 38.21 -1.01 -13.11
C GLY A 273 37.42 -0.45 -14.29
N GLU A 274 37.59 -1.03 -15.47
CA GLU A 274 36.77 -0.64 -16.63
C GLU A 274 35.31 -0.98 -16.36
N ALA A 275 34.48 0.06 -16.23
CA ALA A 275 33.04 -0.10 -16.20
C ALA A 275 32.56 -0.61 -17.56
N THR A 276 32.25 -1.89 -17.66
CA THR A 276 31.61 -2.44 -18.85
C THR A 276 30.18 -1.92 -18.89
N LYS A 277 29.87 -1.06 -19.87
CA LYS A 277 28.50 -0.59 -20.12
C LYS A 277 27.70 -1.75 -20.71
N GLY A 278 27.10 -2.56 -19.84
CA GLY A 278 26.19 -3.62 -20.24
C GLY A 278 25.01 -3.06 -21.05
N VAL A 279 24.52 -3.83 -22.02
CA VAL A 279 23.29 -3.49 -22.74
C VAL A 279 22.13 -3.58 -21.75
N LEU A 280 21.66 -2.43 -21.27
CA LEU A 280 20.45 -2.36 -20.46
C LEU A 280 19.26 -2.78 -21.33
N LYS A 281 18.68 -3.94 -21.03
CA LYS A 281 17.37 -4.30 -21.59
C LYS A 281 16.39 -3.21 -21.16
N LYS A 282 15.68 -2.60 -22.11
CA LYS A 282 14.60 -1.66 -21.77
C LYS A 282 13.62 -2.41 -20.87
N ALA A 283 13.27 -1.78 -19.74
CA ALA A 283 12.20 -2.29 -18.90
C ALA A 283 10.92 -2.43 -19.75
N PRO A 284 10.07 -3.44 -19.49
CA PRO A 284 8.78 -3.53 -20.14
C PRO A 284 7.99 -2.24 -19.91
N PRO A 285 7.17 -1.82 -20.91
CA PRO A 285 6.48 -0.54 -20.82
C PRO A 285 5.46 -0.56 -19.70
N LYS A 286 5.45 0.51 -18.90
CA LYS A 286 4.51 0.65 -17.77
C LYS A 286 3.08 0.86 -18.29
N VAL A 287 2.08 0.57 -17.45
CA VAL A 287 0.65 0.81 -17.76
C VAL A 287 0.39 2.24 -18.30
N ALA A 288 1.07 3.24 -17.74
CA ALA A 288 0.92 4.63 -18.18
C ALA A 288 1.46 4.88 -19.61
N GLU A 289 2.55 4.22 -19.99
CA GLU A 289 3.14 4.30 -21.33
C GLU A 289 2.20 3.63 -22.33
N LYS A 290 1.71 2.41 -22.02
CA LYS A 290 0.70 1.72 -22.82
C LYS A 290 -0.56 2.56 -23.02
N TRP A 291 -1.04 3.25 -21.99
CA TRP A 291 -2.17 4.19 -22.10
C TRP A 291 -1.85 5.39 -23.00
N GLY A 292 -0.61 5.88 -22.95
CA GLY A 292 -0.08 6.91 -23.85
C GLY A 292 -0.10 6.48 -25.31
N ASP A 293 0.17 5.21 -25.58
CA ASP A 293 0.23 4.62 -26.93
C ASP A 293 -1.15 4.27 -27.52
N LEU A 294 -2.19 4.11 -26.69
CA LEU A 294 -3.55 3.83 -27.18
C LEU A 294 -4.05 4.93 -28.11
N ASN A 295 -4.76 4.57 -29.18
CA ASN A 295 -5.35 5.57 -30.06
C ASN A 295 -6.45 6.39 -29.32
N LYS A 296 -6.81 7.57 -29.86
CA LYS A 296 -7.83 8.43 -29.24
C LYS A 296 -9.22 7.78 -29.19
N GLY A 297 -9.53 6.87 -30.12
CA GLY A 297 -10.80 6.16 -30.18
C GLY A 297 -10.98 5.20 -29.01
N ASP A 298 -9.96 4.40 -28.71
CA ASP A 298 -9.95 3.41 -27.64
C ASP A 298 -10.06 4.08 -26.27
N ARG A 299 -9.35 5.19 -26.07
CA ARG A 299 -9.47 5.98 -24.84
C ARG A 299 -10.89 6.53 -24.66
N LYS A 300 -11.50 7.06 -25.73
CA LYS A 300 -12.89 7.53 -25.70
C LYS A 300 -13.88 6.40 -25.44
N ALA A 301 -13.65 5.21 -26.02
CA ALA A 301 -14.50 4.04 -25.80
C ALA A 301 -14.48 3.61 -24.32
N ILE A 302 -13.29 3.59 -23.70
CA ILE A 302 -13.13 3.32 -22.27
C ILE A 302 -13.87 4.39 -21.43
N GLU A 303 -13.69 5.67 -21.74
CA GLU A 303 -14.38 6.77 -21.03
C GLU A 303 -15.91 6.70 -21.17
N ALA A 304 -16.42 6.38 -22.37
CA ALA A 304 -17.84 6.22 -22.62
C ALA A 304 -18.42 5.05 -21.81
N GLU A 305 -17.72 3.91 -21.80
CA GLU A 305 -18.16 2.74 -21.04
C GLU A 305 -18.15 2.98 -19.52
N ILE A 306 -17.17 3.74 -19.01
CA ILE A 306 -17.17 4.17 -17.61
C ILE A 306 -18.38 5.05 -17.29
N ASN A 307 -18.80 5.92 -18.21
CA ASN A 307 -19.94 6.80 -18.00
C ASN A 307 -21.27 6.06 -18.04
N ASP A 308 -21.40 5.07 -18.92
CA ASP A 308 -22.63 4.33 -19.16
C ASP A 308 -22.85 3.22 -18.14
N LYS A 309 -21.85 2.36 -17.93
CA LYS A 309 -22.04 1.07 -17.25
C LYS A 309 -21.66 1.06 -15.78
N MET A 310 -20.89 2.04 -15.30
CA MET A 310 -20.34 2.00 -13.93
C MET A 310 -21.21 2.71 -12.91
N SER A 311 -21.32 2.14 -11.70
CA SER A 311 -21.91 2.78 -10.53
C SER A 311 -21.14 4.04 -10.11
N PRO A 312 -21.77 4.96 -9.35
CA PRO A 312 -21.14 6.22 -8.96
C PRO A 312 -19.79 6.05 -8.22
N LYS A 313 -19.68 5.04 -7.34
CA LYS A 313 -18.46 4.74 -6.58
C LYS A 313 -17.30 4.44 -7.53
N TYR A 314 -17.47 3.46 -8.41
CA TYR A 314 -16.40 3.02 -9.32
C TYR A 314 -16.16 3.99 -10.47
N LYS A 315 -17.20 4.67 -10.96
CA LYS A 315 -17.07 5.73 -11.98
C LYS A 315 -16.09 6.81 -11.55
N LYS A 316 -16.21 7.30 -10.30
CA LYS A 316 -15.28 8.30 -9.76
C LYS A 316 -13.85 7.77 -9.66
N MET A 317 -13.70 6.52 -9.19
CA MET A 317 -12.40 5.86 -9.07
C MET A 317 -11.70 5.71 -10.43
N LEU A 318 -12.39 5.12 -11.40
CA LEU A 318 -11.86 4.84 -12.74
C LEU A 318 -11.57 6.12 -13.52
N LYS A 319 -12.46 7.13 -13.49
CA LYS A 319 -12.16 8.44 -14.09
C LYS A 319 -10.90 9.06 -13.51
N GLY A 320 -10.74 8.98 -12.19
CA GLY A 320 -9.52 9.42 -11.53
C GLY A 320 -8.30 8.66 -12.04
N PHE A 321 -8.40 7.34 -12.14
CA PHE A 321 -7.33 6.46 -12.61
C PHE A 321 -6.88 6.79 -14.04
N TYR A 322 -7.80 6.81 -15.02
CA TYR A 322 -7.46 7.10 -16.42
C TYR A 322 -6.98 8.55 -16.63
N LYS A 323 -7.53 9.51 -15.87
CA LYS A 323 -7.00 10.87 -15.85
C LYS A 323 -5.54 10.90 -15.38
N ARG A 324 -5.17 10.10 -14.37
CA ARG A 324 -3.79 9.98 -13.88
C ARG A 324 -2.89 9.31 -14.92
N LEU A 325 -3.33 8.22 -15.55
CA LEU A 325 -2.55 7.56 -16.61
C LEU A 325 -2.24 8.50 -17.78
N GLY A 326 -3.22 9.26 -18.26
CA GLY A 326 -3.02 10.21 -19.37
C GLY A 326 -2.04 11.34 -19.08
N LYS A 327 -1.74 11.57 -17.81
CA LYS A 327 -0.80 12.60 -17.34
C LYS A 327 0.58 12.05 -17.03
N SER A 328 0.69 10.75 -16.72
CA SER A 328 1.95 10.05 -16.47
C SER A 328 2.60 9.43 -17.72
N GLY A 329 1.87 9.29 -18.83
CA GLY A 329 2.39 8.83 -20.12
C GLY A 329 2.97 9.95 -21.00
N LYS A 330 3.41 11.07 -20.40
CA LYS A 330 4.10 12.18 -21.07
C LYS A 330 5.45 12.42 -20.42
#